data_AF-A0A9X3DJM8-F1
#
_entry.id   AF-A0A9X3DJM8-F1
#
_cell.length_a   1.000
_cell.length_b   1.000
_cell.length_c   1.000
_cell.angle_alpha   90.00
_cell.angle_beta   90.00
_cell.angle_gamma   90.00
#
_symmetry.space_group_name_H-M   'P 1'
#
loop_
_entity.id
_entity.type
_entity.pdbx_description
1 polymer ?
#
loop_
_entity_poly.entity_id
_entity_poly.type
_entity_poly.pdbx_seq_one_letter_code
_entity_poly.pdbx_strand_id
1 'polypeptide(L)'
;MENLQEASVIDNYGIIIASSKKSEIGHLYSTFYNINFLSTDSARLNTQSGNSIIITSPIFERDRKVATLSIHYQLANIDQYFK
;
A
#
# COMPACT_ATOMS: atom_id res chain seq x y z
N MET A 1 9.37 -15.16 2.97
CA MET A 1 8.88 -13.80 3.33
C MET A 1 9.73 -12.69 2.69
N GLU A 2 10.52 -12.97 1.63
CA GLU A 2 11.59 -12.06 1.18
C GLU A 2 11.12 -10.85 0.35
N ASN A 3 9.86 -10.83 -0.10
CA ASN A 3 9.35 -9.82 -1.03
C ASN A 3 8.50 -8.73 -0.36
N LEU A 4 8.07 -8.92 0.89
CA LEU A 4 7.29 -7.92 1.61
C LEU A 4 8.21 -6.77 2.02
N GLN A 5 7.96 -5.57 1.47
CA GLN A 5 8.71 -4.38 1.81
C GLN A 5 8.06 -3.63 2.97
N GLU A 6 6.73 -3.56 2.96
CA GLU A 6 6.00 -2.75 3.92
C GLU A 6 4.53 -3.13 4.01
N ALA A 7 3.97 -2.99 5.21
CA ALA A 7 2.54 -2.93 5.42
C ALA A 7 2.20 -1.69 6.25
N SER A 8 1.23 -0.91 5.79
CA SER A 8 0.85 0.37 6.36
C SER A 8 -0.66 0.54 6.44
N VAL A 9 -1.13 1.26 7.46
CA VAL A 9 -2.51 1.70 7.59
C VAL A 9 -2.54 3.21 7.43
N ILE A 10 -3.41 3.68 6.54
CA ILE A 10 -3.54 5.07 6.16
C ILE A 10 -4.94 5.55 6.53
N ASP A 11 -5.04 6.71 7.18
CA ASP A 11 -6.33 7.32 7.50
C ASP A 11 -6.99 7.95 6.25
N ASN A 12 -8.19 8.49 6.44
CA ASN A 12 -8.95 9.13 5.36
C ASN A 12 -8.35 10.47 4.88
N TYR A 13 -7.35 11.02 5.59
CA TYR A 13 -6.61 12.21 5.19
C TYR A 13 -5.32 11.87 4.42
N GLY A 14 -5.03 10.57 4.23
CA GLY A 14 -3.84 10.11 3.56
C GLY A 14 -2.60 10.05 4.46
N ILE A 15 -2.76 10.14 5.79
CA ILE A 15 -1.66 10.05 6.76
C ILE A 15 -1.43 8.60 7.16
N ILE A 16 -0.18 8.16 7.17
CA ILE A 16 0.21 6.82 7.65
C ILE A 16 0.12 6.81 9.18
N ILE A 17 -0.84 6.07 9.72
CA ILE A 17 -1.09 5.97 11.17
C ILE A 17 -0.47 4.71 11.80
N ALA A 18 -0.12 3.72 11.00
CA ALA A 18 0.68 2.56 11.40
C ALA A 18 1.49 2.06 10.20
N SER A 19 2.72 1.59 10.43
CA SER A 19 3.56 0.99 9.40
C SER A 19 4.54 -0.01 10.00
N SER A 20 4.90 -1.05 9.26
CA SER A 20 6.06 -1.89 9.57
C SER A 20 7.37 -1.12 9.50
N LYS A 21 7.43 0.00 8.75
CA LYS A 21 8.53 0.95 8.74
C LYS A 21 8.16 2.17 9.60
N LYS A 22 8.60 2.16 10.85
CA LYS A 22 8.24 3.20 11.83
C LYS A 22 8.56 4.63 11.39
N SER A 23 9.57 4.81 10.54
CA SER A 23 9.96 6.12 9.98
C SER A 23 8.91 6.74 9.06
N GLU A 24 7.95 5.98 8.54
CA GLU A 24 6.92 6.49 7.63
C GLU A 24 5.66 6.98 8.38
N ILE A 25 5.52 6.65 9.67
CA ILE A 25 4.37 7.05 10.48
C ILE A 25 4.33 8.58 10.64
N GLY A 26 3.14 9.16 10.45
CA GLY A 26 2.90 10.61 10.51
C GLY A 26 3.17 11.33 9.19
N HIS A 27 3.75 10.67 8.19
CA HIS A 27 3.92 11.22 6.86
C HIS A 27 2.69 10.98 5.98
N LEU A 28 2.52 11.83 4.96
CA LEU A 28 1.55 11.62 3.90
C LEU A 28 1.95 10.40 3.06
N TYR A 29 1.00 9.52 2.77
CA TYR A 29 1.18 8.36 1.89
C TYR A 29 1.69 8.76 0.50
N SER A 30 1.27 9.93 0.01
CA SER A 30 1.72 10.51 -1.26
C SER A 30 3.22 10.80 -1.34
N THR A 31 3.92 10.77 -0.21
CA THR A 31 5.39 10.92 -0.15
C THR A 31 6.10 9.70 -0.74
N PHE A 32 5.49 8.52 -0.66
CA PHE A 32 6.11 7.24 -1.03
C PHE A 32 5.36 6.52 -2.16
N TYR A 33 4.05 6.75 -2.27
CA TYR A 33 3.14 5.98 -3.12
C TYR A 33 2.12 6.88 -3.82
N ASN A 34 1.44 6.38 -4.85
CA ASN A 34 0.39 7.14 -5.52
C ASN A 34 -0.87 7.22 -4.64
N ILE A 35 -1.26 8.43 -4.25
CA ILE A 35 -2.43 8.68 -3.39
C ILE A 35 -3.74 8.14 -3.98
N ASN A 36 -3.85 8.03 -5.30
CA ASN A 36 -5.05 7.52 -5.97
C ASN A 36 -5.30 6.04 -5.66
N PHE A 37 -4.34 5.29 -5.14
CA PHE A 37 -4.56 3.90 -4.69
C PHE A 37 -5.49 3.81 -3.47
N LEU A 38 -5.69 4.93 -2.76
CA LEU A 38 -6.55 5.02 -1.59
C LEU A 38 -8.00 5.41 -1.92
N SER A 39 -8.32 5.84 -3.15
CA SER A 39 -9.63 6.42 -3.48
C SER A 39 -10.74 5.38 -3.72
N THR A 40 -10.43 4.10 -3.55
CA THR A 40 -11.31 2.98 -3.91
C THR A 40 -11.90 2.31 -2.67
N ASP A 41 -13.16 1.90 -2.80
CA ASP A 41 -13.93 1.14 -1.81
C ASP A 41 -13.82 -0.38 -2.02
N SER A 42 -12.83 -0.81 -2.79
CA SER A 42 -12.55 -2.21 -3.08
C SER A 42 -11.06 -2.51 -2.88
N ALA A 43 -10.73 -3.77 -2.61
CA ALA A 43 -9.35 -4.20 -2.64
C ALA A 43 -8.79 -4.11 -4.06
N ARG A 44 -7.61 -3.51 -4.22
CA ARG A 44 -6.95 -3.36 -5.52
C ARG A 44 -5.50 -3.80 -5.49
N LEU A 45 -5.09 -4.38 -6.61
CA LEU A 45 -3.70 -4.60 -6.94
C LEU A 45 -3.25 -3.44 -7.84
N ASN A 46 -2.24 -2.71 -7.40
CA ASN A 46 -1.67 -1.59 -8.13
C ASN A 46 -0.22 -1.90 -8.47
N THR A 47 0.25 -1.46 -9.63
CA THR A 47 1.66 -1.56 -10.02
C THR A 47 2.33 -0.19 -9.86
N GLN A 48 3.48 -0.15 -9.19
CA GLN A 48 4.30 1.06 -9.08
C GLN A 48 5.72 0.74 -9.53
N SER A 49 6.32 1.63 -10.34
CA SER A 49 7.72 1.53 -10.78
C SER A 49 8.15 0.21 -11.42
N GLY A 50 7.24 -0.48 -12.12
CA GLY A 50 7.51 -1.67 -12.96
C GLY A 50 7.74 -2.98 -12.20
N ASN A 51 8.41 -2.94 -11.05
CA ASN A 51 8.83 -4.13 -10.30
C ASN A 51 8.24 -4.19 -8.89
N SER A 52 7.20 -3.41 -8.58
CA SER A 52 6.51 -3.52 -7.31
C SER A 52 4.99 -3.59 -7.46
N ILE A 53 4.38 -4.30 -6.52
CA ILE A 53 2.95 -4.43 -6.38
C ILE A 53 2.53 -3.82 -5.05
N ILE A 54 1.47 -3.02 -5.09
CA ILE A 54 0.84 -2.44 -3.92
C ILE A 54 -0.59 -2.94 -3.86
N ILE A 55 -0.89 -3.72 -2.83
CA ILE A 55 -2.24 -4.18 -2.53
C ILE A 55 -2.86 -3.18 -1.57
N THR A 56 -3.93 -2.51 -1.98
CA THR A 56 -4.73 -1.66 -1.10
C THR A 56 -6.05 -2.33 -0.76
N SER A 57 -6.52 -2.17 0.47
CA SER A 57 -7.86 -2.60 0.89
C SER A 57 -8.45 -1.58 1.84
N PRO A 58 -9.69 -1.09 1.60
CA PRO A 58 -10.36 -0.23 2.57
C PRO A 58 -10.62 -0.99 3.87
N ILE A 59 -10.59 -0.27 4.98
CA ILE A 59 -11.01 -0.72 6.30
C ILE A 59 -12.30 0.04 6.63
N PHE A 60 -13.36 -0.72 6.90
CA PHE A 60 -14.68 -0.18 7.20
C PHE A 60 -15.02 -0.34 8.67
N GLU A 61 -15.64 0.69 9.22
CA GLU A 61 -16.44 0.59 10.44
C GLU A 61 -17.91 0.75 10.03
N ARG A 62 -18.67 -0.35 10.10
CA ARG A 62 -20.01 -0.45 9.48
C ARG A 62 -19.90 -0.13 7.98
N ASP A 63 -20.64 0.85 7.48
CA ASP A 63 -20.66 1.25 6.06
C ASP A 63 -19.74 2.45 5.75
N ARG A 64 -18.95 2.89 6.73
CA ARG A 64 -18.05 4.04 6.57
C ARG A 64 -16.60 3.57 6.46
N LYS A 65 -15.93 3.96 5.39
CA LYS A 65 -14.48 3.78 5.27
C LYS A 65 -13.77 4.63 6.34
N VAL A 66 -12.95 4.00 7.17
CA VAL A 66 -12.20 4.67 8.25
C VAL A 66 -10.70 4.70 8.00
N ALA A 67 -10.18 3.77 7.20
CA ALA A 67 -8.78 3.71 6.83
C ALA A 67 -8.59 2.88 5.54
N THR A 68 -7.34 2.77 5.09
CA THR A 68 -6.91 1.86 4.03
C THR A 68 -5.68 1.09 4.51
N LEU A 69 -5.69 -0.23 4.37
CA LEU A 69 -4.50 -1.06 4.45
C LEU A 69 -3.76 -0.98 3.10
N SER A 70 -2.46 -0.74 3.12
CA SER A 70 -1.57 -0.79 1.96
C SER A 70 -0.45 -1.77 2.24
N ILE A 71 -0.24 -2.74 1.35
CA ILE A 71 0.84 -3.71 1.45
C ILE A 71 1.70 -3.62 0.20
N HIS A 72 2.96 -3.29 0.38
CA HIS A 72 3.94 -3.13 -0.69
C HIS A 72 4.83 -4.38 -0.79
N TYR A 73 4.84 -4.98 -1.96
CA TYR A 73 5.71 -6.08 -2.33
C TYR A 73 6.68 -5.65 -3.43
N GLN A 74 7.96 -5.98 -3.24
CA GLN A 74 8.93 -5.95 -4.33
C GLN A 74 8.89 -7.29 -5.06
N LEU A 75 8.66 -7.25 -6.37
CA LEU A 75 8.81 -8.44 -7.21
C LEU A 75 10.30 -8.66 -7.46
N ALA A 76 10.85 -9.74 -6.91
CA ALA A 76 12.22 -10.17 -7.21
C ALA A 76 12.28 -10.82 -8.61
N ASN A 77 13.22 -10.36 -9.45
CA ASN A 77 13.61 -10.92 -10.75
C ASN A 77 12.45 -11.52 -11.56
N ILE A 78 11.68 -10.67 -12.23
CA ILE A 78 10.71 -11.12 -13.25
C ILE A 78 11.41 -11.82 -14.42
N ASP A 79 12.65 -11.43 -14.72
CA ASP A 79 13.45 -11.97 -15.83
C ASP A 79 13.70 -13.49 -15.76
N GLN A 80 13.59 -14.10 -14.57
CA GLN A 80 13.76 -15.55 -14.42
C GLN A 80 12.56 -16.36 -14.94
N TYR A 81 11.40 -15.74 -15.11
CA TYR A 81 10.15 -16.39 -15.54
C TYR A 81 9.89 -16.30 -17.05
N PHE A 82 10.74 -15.59 -17.79
CA PHE A 82 10.65 -15.41 -19.24
C PHE A 82 11.83 -16.03 -20.00
N LYS A 83 12.50 -17.04 -19.42
CA LYS A 83 13.52 -17.87 -20.08
C LYS A 83 12.94 -19.14 -20.67
#